data_AF-A0A7C6BWX1-F1
#
_entry.id   AF-A0A7C6BWX1-F1
#
_cell.length_a   1.000
_cell.length_b   1.000
_cell.length_c   1.000
_cell.angle_alpha   90.00
_cell.angle_beta   90.00
_cell.angle_gamma   90.00
#
_symmetry.space_group_name_H-M   'P 1'
#
loop_
_entity.id
_entity.type
_entity.pdbx_description
1 polymer ?
#
loop_
_entity_poly.entity_id
_entity_poly.type
_entity_poly.pdbx_seq_one_letter_code
_entity_poly.pdbx_strand_id
1 'polypeptide(L)'
;ITKSLWFYSKLADNTPYQFTAYNIPTGLSIPDEGHDYGYIPPMQGFWVKANADVDYTFNNEMRVHKPAGSPAIFRTPQAAERQLMRLQLSNGIIKDEAAVLFSEEATNDWNTPKMTSQKLCIYTLKDGENLALNSNKAINYDVEIPVGVKAESGVYTFSASKLENFGAERVFLLDKVANTTTNLSNNDIHTVNFAENYEGTDRFALVFPRSGVITGWDGVVQTEFYAYAKDKRIIVSTDAESGTIYVYNSVGQQVAAETISGKLTTVSAALPEGVYVVKLNNQTTKVVVK
;
A
#
# COMPACT_ATOMS: atom_id res chain seq x y z
N ILE A 1 29.60 -8.68 8.78
CA ILE A 1 28.77 -9.32 7.74
C ILE A 1 27.87 -8.26 7.12
N THR A 2 27.95 -8.08 5.80
CA THR A 2 27.19 -7.11 5.00
C THR A 2 25.68 -7.35 5.13
N LYS A 3 24.86 -6.30 5.23
CA LYS A 3 23.39 -6.42 5.30
C LYS A 3 22.70 -6.18 3.95
N SER A 4 23.24 -5.25 3.18
CA SER A 4 22.74 -4.88 1.87
C SER A 4 23.88 -4.69 0.88
N LEU A 5 23.64 -5.11 -0.36
CA LEU A 5 24.51 -4.94 -1.51
C LEU A 5 23.76 -4.09 -2.54
N TRP A 6 24.42 -3.15 -3.18
CA TRP A 6 23.88 -2.43 -4.34
C TRP A 6 24.80 -2.64 -5.53
N PHE A 7 24.23 -2.74 -6.71
CA PHE A 7 24.97 -2.72 -7.96
C PHE A 7 24.22 -1.86 -8.96
N TYR A 8 24.98 -1.19 -9.83
CA TYR A 8 24.44 -0.34 -10.88
C TYR A 8 24.56 -1.11 -12.20
N SER A 9 23.45 -1.54 -12.77
CA SER A 9 23.48 -2.41 -13.95
C SER A 9 22.30 -2.15 -14.90
N LYS A 10 22.40 -2.74 -16.11
CA LYS A 10 21.31 -2.83 -17.08
C LYS A 10 20.69 -4.21 -17.00
N LEU A 11 19.38 -4.26 -17.20
CA LEU A 11 18.59 -5.48 -17.07
C LEU A 11 18.55 -6.28 -18.37
N ALA A 12 18.48 -5.54 -19.47
CA ALA A 12 18.45 -6.05 -20.82
C ALA A 12 18.98 -4.97 -21.77
N ASP A 13 19.29 -5.39 -23.00
CA ASP A 13 19.61 -4.46 -24.07
C ASP A 13 18.48 -3.43 -24.22
N ASN A 14 18.83 -2.15 -24.32
CA ASN A 14 17.94 -0.99 -24.37
C ASN A 14 17.16 -0.60 -23.09
N THR A 15 17.48 -1.18 -21.92
CA THR A 15 17.00 -0.62 -20.64
C THR A 15 17.97 0.44 -20.09
N PRO A 16 17.50 1.46 -19.34
CA PRO A 16 18.40 2.37 -18.63
C PRO A 16 19.18 1.61 -17.55
N TYR A 17 20.35 2.13 -17.18
CA TYR A 17 21.04 1.65 -15.99
C TYR A 17 20.25 2.07 -14.74
N GLN A 18 20.17 1.18 -13.76
CA GLN A 18 19.58 1.47 -12.46
C GLN A 18 20.33 0.77 -11.33
N PHE A 19 20.14 1.29 -10.12
CA PHE A 19 20.57 0.61 -8.90
C PHE A 19 19.58 -0.47 -8.52
N THR A 20 20.11 -1.68 -8.34
CA THR A 20 19.39 -2.78 -7.70
C THR A 20 20.00 -3.02 -6.34
N ALA A 21 19.16 -3.09 -5.32
CA ALA A 21 19.54 -3.43 -3.96
C ALA A 21 19.25 -4.91 -3.70
N TYR A 22 20.16 -5.61 -3.04
CA TYR A 22 19.99 -6.97 -2.55
C TYR A 22 20.11 -6.97 -1.02
N ASN A 23 19.06 -7.41 -0.34
CA ASN A 23 19.02 -7.53 1.10
C ASN A 23 19.37 -8.95 1.52
N ILE A 24 20.53 -9.13 2.16
CA ILE A 24 21.05 -10.46 2.50
C ILE A 24 20.18 -11.17 3.55
N PRO A 25 19.71 -10.52 4.64
CA PRO A 25 18.85 -11.18 5.64
C PRO A 25 17.54 -11.74 5.07
N THR A 26 16.95 -11.06 4.08
CA THR A 26 15.64 -11.43 3.52
C THR A 26 15.75 -12.19 2.20
N GLY A 27 16.89 -12.11 1.51
CA GLY A 27 17.07 -12.65 0.16
C GLY A 27 16.33 -11.88 -0.93
N LEU A 28 15.80 -10.68 -0.62
CA LEU A 28 15.02 -9.88 -1.57
C LEU A 28 15.93 -8.97 -2.40
N SER A 29 15.67 -8.89 -3.71
CA SER A 29 16.13 -7.76 -4.52
C SER A 29 15.05 -6.70 -4.67
N ILE A 30 15.48 -5.45 -4.81
CA ILE A 30 14.62 -4.32 -5.09
C ILE A 30 15.33 -3.42 -6.13
N PRO A 31 14.80 -3.29 -7.35
CA PRO A 31 13.59 -3.95 -7.88
C PRO A 31 13.70 -5.49 -8.02
N ASP A 32 12.55 -6.18 -8.14
CA ASP A 32 12.49 -7.62 -8.41
C ASP A 32 12.60 -7.95 -9.90
N GLU A 33 13.81 -8.22 -10.36
CA GLU A 33 14.08 -8.32 -11.80
C GLU A 33 14.76 -9.64 -12.19
N GLY A 34 14.58 -10.67 -11.36
CA GLY A 34 15.07 -12.02 -11.66
C GLY A 34 16.60 -12.12 -11.74
N HIS A 35 17.31 -11.17 -11.12
CA HIS A 35 18.76 -11.26 -10.98
C HIS A 35 19.14 -12.48 -10.15
N ASP A 36 20.35 -12.98 -10.39
CA ASP A 36 20.90 -14.04 -9.57
C ASP A 36 21.36 -13.45 -8.23
N TYR A 37 20.43 -13.51 -7.28
CA TYR A 37 20.49 -12.86 -6.00
C TYR A 37 21.78 -13.20 -5.23
N GLY A 38 22.54 -12.16 -4.86
CA GLY A 38 23.79 -12.30 -4.10
C GLY A 38 25.07 -12.41 -4.92
N TYR A 39 25.00 -12.49 -6.25
CA TYR A 39 26.18 -12.44 -7.12
C TYR A 39 26.41 -11.05 -7.71
N ILE A 40 27.67 -10.65 -7.80
CA ILE A 40 28.08 -9.39 -8.42
C ILE A 40 28.32 -9.67 -9.91
N PRO A 41 27.54 -9.06 -10.83
CA PRO A 41 27.75 -9.22 -12.26
C PRO A 41 29.14 -8.72 -12.70
N PRO A 42 29.75 -9.33 -13.74
CA PRO A 42 31.06 -8.94 -14.20
C PRO A 42 31.07 -7.49 -14.70
N MET A 43 32.19 -6.80 -14.45
CA MET A 43 32.44 -5.42 -14.87
C MET A 43 31.45 -4.38 -14.30
N GLN A 44 30.73 -4.69 -13.21
CA GLN A 44 29.85 -3.73 -12.55
C GLN A 44 30.48 -3.19 -11.26
N GLY A 45 30.25 -1.91 -10.99
CA GLY A 45 30.49 -1.32 -9.67
C GLY A 45 29.43 -1.79 -8.67
N PHE A 46 29.85 -2.02 -7.43
CA PHE A 46 28.97 -2.40 -6.34
C PHE A 46 29.33 -1.67 -5.04
N TRP A 47 28.34 -1.59 -4.15
CA TRP A 47 28.44 -0.97 -2.84
C TRP A 47 27.92 -1.92 -1.78
N VAL A 48 28.50 -1.89 -0.57
CA VAL A 48 28.12 -2.76 0.54
C VAL A 48 27.84 -1.92 1.78
N LYS A 49 26.79 -2.28 2.53
CA LYS A 49 26.55 -1.75 3.89
C LYS A 49 27.17 -2.71 4.89
N ALA A 50 28.34 -2.34 5.40
CA ALA A 50 29.05 -3.08 6.45
C ALA A 50 28.56 -2.68 7.84
N ASN A 51 28.58 -3.63 8.79
CA ASN A 51 28.22 -3.39 10.20
C ASN A 51 29.40 -3.11 11.11
N ALA A 52 30.61 -3.31 10.60
CA ALA A 52 31.85 -3.15 11.30
C ALA A 52 32.94 -2.89 10.27
N ASP A 53 34.01 -2.26 10.72
CA ASP A 53 35.23 -2.13 9.92
C ASP A 53 35.90 -3.50 9.84
N VAL A 54 35.93 -4.08 8.63
CA VAL A 54 36.45 -5.42 8.35
C VAL A 54 37.07 -5.47 6.96
N ASP A 55 38.15 -6.24 6.83
CA ASP A 55 38.77 -6.53 5.53
C ASP A 55 37.87 -7.45 4.70
N TYR A 56 37.57 -7.04 3.47
CA TYR A 56 36.87 -7.86 2.48
C TYR A 56 37.87 -8.46 1.50
N THR A 57 38.03 -9.78 1.54
CA THR A 57 38.88 -10.50 0.58
C THR A 57 38.02 -11.19 -0.48
N PHE A 58 38.33 -10.93 -1.75
CA PHE A 58 37.79 -11.68 -2.87
C PHE A 58 38.79 -12.75 -3.29
N ASN A 59 38.39 -14.02 -3.27
CA ASN A 59 39.22 -15.12 -3.72
C ASN A 59 38.66 -15.76 -5.00
N ASN A 60 39.44 -16.64 -5.63
CA ASN A 60 39.03 -17.28 -6.88
C ASN A 60 37.85 -18.24 -6.70
N GLU A 61 37.64 -18.79 -5.50
CA GLU A 61 36.53 -19.71 -5.20
C GLU A 61 35.17 -19.00 -5.22
N MET A 62 35.14 -17.68 -5.04
CA MET A 62 33.93 -16.86 -5.13
C MET A 62 33.47 -16.60 -6.57
N ARG A 63 34.21 -17.07 -7.59
CA ARG A 63 33.83 -16.91 -9.00
C ARG A 63 32.82 -17.99 -9.39
N VAL A 64 31.72 -17.57 -9.98
CA VAL A 64 30.73 -18.49 -10.55
C VAL A 64 30.68 -18.30 -12.06
N HIS A 65 30.80 -19.41 -12.79
CA HIS A 65 30.54 -19.46 -14.23
C HIS A 65 29.15 -20.03 -14.45
N LYS A 66 28.23 -19.22 -14.97
CA LYS A 66 26.92 -19.70 -15.37
C LYS A 66 26.97 -20.32 -16.77
N PRO A 67 26.41 -21.53 -16.98
CA PRO A 67 26.13 -22.03 -18.32
C PRO A 67 25.10 -21.13 -19.01
N ALA A 68 25.25 -20.92 -20.32
CA ALA A 68 24.23 -20.26 -21.12
C ALA A 68 22.91 -21.04 -21.00
N GLY A 69 21.83 -20.37 -20.57
CA GLY A 69 20.48 -20.96 -20.52
C GLY A 69 20.11 -21.76 -19.26
N SER A 70 20.89 -21.72 -18.16
CA SER A 70 20.42 -22.30 -16.89
C SER A 70 19.33 -21.43 -16.25
N PRO A 71 18.07 -21.92 -16.08
CA PRO A 71 17.12 -21.27 -15.21
C PRO A 71 17.68 -21.34 -13.79
N ALA A 72 17.69 -20.21 -13.10
CA ALA A 72 18.13 -20.15 -11.72
C ALA A 72 17.32 -21.14 -10.86
N ILE A 73 18.01 -22.10 -10.26
CA ILE A 73 17.42 -23.05 -9.31
C ILE A 73 17.35 -22.31 -7.97
N PHE A 74 16.23 -21.64 -7.72
CA PHE A 74 15.99 -20.99 -6.44
C PHE A 74 15.51 -22.03 -5.43
N ARG A 75 16.29 -22.28 -4.38
CA ARG A 75 15.66 -22.58 -3.09
C ARG A 75 15.21 -21.24 -2.55
N THR A 76 13.92 -20.94 -2.67
CA THR A 76 13.27 -20.01 -1.75
C THR A 76 13.53 -20.55 -0.34
N PRO A 77 14.14 -19.78 0.57
CA PRO A 77 14.14 -20.16 1.98
C PRO A 77 12.71 -20.48 2.39
N GLN A 78 12.51 -21.50 3.24
CA GLN A 78 11.20 -21.85 3.78
C GLN A 78 10.43 -20.58 4.13
N ALA A 79 9.22 -20.43 3.59
CA ALA A 79 8.35 -19.31 3.86
C ALA A 79 8.13 -19.23 5.38
N ALA A 80 8.89 -18.37 6.05
CA ALA A 80 8.36 -17.70 7.21
C ALA A 80 7.10 -16.96 6.73
N GLU A 81 6.08 -16.85 7.59
CA GLU A 81 4.83 -16.11 7.31
C GLU A 81 5.13 -14.61 7.15
N ARG A 82 5.79 -14.25 6.05
CA ARG A 82 6.23 -12.90 5.74
C ARG A 82 5.27 -12.33 4.72
N GLN A 83 4.68 -11.19 5.04
CA GLN A 83 3.84 -10.44 4.12
C GLN A 83 4.73 -9.47 3.36
N LEU A 84 4.76 -9.58 2.03
CA LEU A 84 5.63 -8.77 1.18
C LEU A 84 4.79 -7.99 0.18
N MET A 85 4.91 -6.68 0.24
CA MET A 85 4.35 -5.76 -0.73
C MET A 85 5.48 -5.15 -1.57
N ARG A 86 5.34 -5.16 -2.88
CA ARG A 86 6.19 -4.41 -3.81
C ARG A 86 5.35 -3.34 -4.49
N LEU A 87 5.74 -2.09 -4.30
CA LEU A 87 5.12 -0.91 -4.89
C LEU A 87 5.99 -0.44 -6.06
N GLN A 88 5.41 -0.39 -7.24
CA GLN A 88 6.07 0.06 -8.46
C GLN A 88 5.55 1.44 -8.86
N LEU A 89 6.45 2.27 -9.39
CA LEU A 89 6.12 3.49 -10.12
C LEU A 89 6.69 3.37 -11.54
N SER A 90 5.90 3.70 -12.56
CA SER A 90 6.30 3.53 -13.96
C SER A 90 5.68 4.60 -14.86
N ASN A 91 6.38 5.00 -15.92
CA ASN A 91 5.80 5.75 -17.04
C ASN A 91 5.68 4.92 -18.33
N GLY A 92 5.84 3.60 -18.23
CA GLY A 92 5.84 2.66 -19.36
C GLY A 92 7.20 2.50 -20.06
N ILE A 93 8.17 3.38 -19.80
CA ILE A 93 9.55 3.30 -20.33
C ILE A 93 10.54 2.97 -19.22
N ILE A 94 10.50 3.77 -18.16
CA ILE A 94 11.30 3.57 -16.95
C ILE A 94 10.37 3.25 -15.78
N LYS A 95 10.85 2.41 -14.88
CA LYS A 95 10.14 1.98 -13.69
C LYS A 95 11.11 1.87 -12.54
N ASP A 96 10.60 2.01 -11.32
CA ASP A 96 11.35 1.73 -10.11
C ASP A 96 10.42 1.09 -9.07
N GLU A 97 11.00 0.45 -8.06
CA GLU A 97 10.27 -0.30 -7.05
C GLU A 97 10.78 0.01 -5.63
N ALA A 98 9.84 -0.02 -4.67
CA ALA A 98 10.10 -0.07 -3.25
C ALA A 98 9.31 -1.23 -2.62
N ALA A 99 9.86 -1.86 -1.59
CA ALA A 99 9.23 -2.98 -0.92
C ALA A 99 8.95 -2.69 0.56
N VAL A 100 7.82 -3.18 1.04
CA VAL A 100 7.47 -3.23 2.46
C VAL A 100 7.30 -4.68 2.88
N LEU A 101 8.06 -5.08 3.90
CA LEU A 101 8.07 -6.44 4.44
C LEU A 101 7.53 -6.44 5.87
N PHE A 102 6.60 -7.35 6.16
CA PHE A 102 6.10 -7.62 7.50
C PHE A 102 6.49 -9.03 7.92
N SER A 103 7.18 -9.17 9.06
CA SER A 103 7.67 -10.43 9.59
C SER A 103 8.00 -10.26 11.07
N GLU A 104 7.58 -11.15 11.97
CA GLU A 104 7.82 -10.99 13.42
C GLU A 104 9.32 -10.84 13.78
N GLU A 105 10.17 -11.52 13.01
CA GLU A 105 11.64 -11.47 13.10
C GLU A 105 12.26 -10.18 12.53
N ALA A 106 11.48 -9.33 11.87
CA ALA A 106 11.99 -8.13 11.23
C ALA A 106 12.61 -7.19 12.28
N THR A 107 13.76 -6.66 11.90
CA THR A 107 14.52 -5.68 12.68
C THR A 107 14.87 -4.52 11.76
N ASN A 108 15.17 -3.35 12.32
CA ASN A 108 15.60 -2.20 11.51
C ASN A 108 16.86 -2.51 10.67
N ASP A 109 17.61 -3.54 11.05
CA ASP A 109 18.76 -4.05 10.29
C ASP A 109 18.39 -4.67 8.94
N TRP A 110 17.14 -5.07 8.74
CA TRP A 110 16.67 -5.57 7.45
C TRP A 110 16.26 -4.41 6.52
N ASN A 111 16.21 -3.18 7.02
CA ASN A 111 15.97 -2.01 6.18
C ASN A 111 17.12 -1.82 5.19
N THR A 112 16.77 -1.56 3.94
CA THR A 112 17.75 -1.33 2.88
C THR A 112 17.62 0.09 2.35
N PRO A 113 18.64 0.95 2.55
CA PRO A 113 18.65 2.30 2.00
C PRO A 113 18.42 2.35 0.47
N LYS A 114 17.72 3.37 0.01
CA LYS A 114 17.52 3.65 -1.42
C LYS A 114 18.70 4.45 -1.96
N MET A 115 19.24 4.01 -3.08
CA MET A 115 20.17 4.82 -3.90
C MET A 115 19.35 5.70 -4.86
N THR A 116 19.41 7.01 -4.71
CA THR A 116 18.48 7.99 -5.34
C THR A 116 19.06 8.77 -6.53
N SER A 117 20.20 8.35 -7.08
CA SER A 117 20.85 9.05 -8.20
C SER A 117 20.23 8.75 -9.58
N GLN A 118 19.03 8.18 -9.62
CA GLN A 118 18.33 7.84 -10.86
C GLN A 118 17.29 8.91 -11.23
N LYS A 119 16.81 8.87 -12.47
CA LYS A 119 15.76 9.79 -12.98
C LYS A 119 14.39 9.55 -12.35
N LEU A 120 14.10 8.29 -12.06
CA LEU A 120 12.90 7.85 -11.36
C LEU A 120 13.36 7.11 -10.10
N CYS A 121 12.90 7.55 -8.95
CA CYS A 121 13.07 6.83 -7.70
C CYS A 121 11.77 6.78 -6.92
N ILE A 122 11.41 5.59 -6.45
CA ILE A 122 10.39 5.38 -5.43
C ILE A 122 11.02 4.70 -4.22
N TYR A 123 10.63 5.14 -3.03
CA TYR A 123 11.11 4.62 -1.76
C TYR A 123 10.05 4.83 -0.69
N THR A 124 10.21 4.13 0.42
CA THR A 124 9.43 4.39 1.64
C THR A 124 10.30 5.10 2.66
N LEU A 125 9.70 5.80 3.62
CA LEU A 125 10.42 6.48 4.68
C LEU A 125 10.17 5.82 6.03
N LYS A 126 11.24 5.70 6.81
CA LYS A 126 11.19 5.27 8.21
C LYS A 126 12.34 5.92 8.96
N ASP A 127 12.04 6.56 10.08
CA ASP A 127 13.03 7.23 10.94
C ASP A 127 13.95 8.22 10.19
N GLY A 128 13.42 8.89 9.16
CA GLY A 128 14.16 9.84 8.32
C GLY A 128 15.04 9.21 7.24
N GLU A 129 15.06 7.89 7.10
CA GLU A 129 15.81 7.19 6.05
C GLU A 129 14.93 6.87 4.83
N ASN A 130 15.48 7.06 3.63
CA ASN A 130 14.88 6.63 2.38
C ASN A 130 15.21 5.15 2.14
N LEU A 131 14.19 4.30 2.06
CA LEU A 131 14.34 2.85 2.03
C LEU A 131 13.81 2.24 0.74
N ALA A 132 14.65 1.44 0.08
CA ALA A 132 14.26 0.49 -0.96
C ALA A 132 13.48 -0.69 -0.37
N LEU A 133 13.88 -1.16 0.83
CA LEU A 133 13.15 -2.15 1.61
C LEU A 133 12.89 -1.60 3.01
N ASN A 134 11.62 -1.48 3.36
CA ASN A 134 11.18 -1.12 4.70
C ASN A 134 10.60 -2.35 5.41
N SER A 135 11.33 -2.81 6.42
CA SER A 135 11.00 -4.00 7.19
C SER A 135 10.32 -3.63 8.51
N ASN A 136 9.25 -4.34 8.82
CA ASN A 136 8.38 -4.10 9.96
C ASN A 136 8.00 -5.41 10.62
N LYS A 137 7.81 -5.40 11.95
CA LYS A 137 7.46 -6.63 12.68
C LYS A 137 6.06 -7.13 12.34
N ALA A 138 5.13 -6.21 12.19
CA ALA A 138 3.75 -6.46 11.86
C ALA A 138 3.17 -5.22 11.18
N ILE A 139 2.02 -5.38 10.53
CA ILE A 139 1.25 -4.26 10.01
C ILE A 139 0.78 -3.41 11.20
N ASN A 140 1.05 -2.10 11.13
CA ASN A 140 0.47 -1.14 12.04
C ASN A 140 -0.70 -0.44 11.33
N TYR A 141 -1.93 -0.74 11.75
CA TYR A 141 -3.14 -0.23 11.10
C TYR A 141 -3.42 1.26 11.38
N ASP A 142 -2.74 1.84 12.36
CA ASP A 142 -2.94 3.23 12.78
C ASP A 142 -1.85 4.18 12.24
N VAL A 143 -0.89 3.64 11.47
CA VAL A 143 0.27 4.39 10.98
C VAL A 143 0.38 4.29 9.47
N GLU A 144 0.49 5.46 8.85
CA GLU A 144 0.84 5.58 7.43
C GLU A 144 2.33 5.26 7.23
N ILE A 145 2.66 4.57 6.14
CA ILE A 145 4.05 4.44 5.69
C ILE A 145 4.26 5.48 4.58
N PRO A 146 5.02 6.56 4.80
CA PRO A 146 5.23 7.57 3.77
C PRO A 146 5.98 7.00 2.57
N VAL A 147 5.58 7.43 1.38
CA VAL A 147 6.18 7.06 0.10
C VAL A 147 6.81 8.29 -0.52
N GLY A 148 8.12 8.25 -0.68
CA GLY A 148 8.88 9.27 -1.38
C GLY A 148 9.00 8.96 -2.86
N VAL A 149 8.89 10.01 -3.67
CA VAL A 149 9.04 9.93 -5.11
C VAL A 149 10.00 11.02 -5.57
N LYS A 150 10.88 10.63 -6.49
CA LYS A 150 11.66 11.53 -7.34
C LYS A 150 11.37 11.17 -8.79
N ALA A 151 10.87 12.10 -9.58
CA ALA A 151 10.51 11.87 -10.98
C ALA A 151 10.65 13.16 -11.79
N GLU A 152 11.07 13.03 -13.05
CA GLU A 152 10.92 14.11 -14.04
C GLU A 152 9.43 14.35 -14.34
N SER A 153 9.07 15.54 -14.83
CA SER A 153 7.69 15.85 -15.23
C SER A 153 7.11 14.80 -16.19
N GLY A 154 5.86 14.41 -16.01
CA GLY A 154 5.19 13.43 -16.86
C GLY A 154 4.12 12.63 -16.14
N VAL A 155 3.54 11.67 -16.87
CA VAL A 155 2.50 10.77 -16.36
C VAL A 155 3.13 9.47 -15.88
N TYR A 156 2.79 9.09 -14.66
CA TYR A 156 3.25 7.84 -14.04
C TYR A 156 2.07 7.09 -13.43
N THR A 157 2.25 5.79 -13.27
CA THR A 157 1.30 4.89 -12.63
C THR A 157 1.95 4.20 -11.44
N PHE A 158 1.26 4.21 -10.30
CA PHE A 158 1.57 3.33 -9.18
C PHE A 158 0.77 2.04 -9.29
N SER A 159 1.41 0.93 -8.99
CA SER A 159 0.78 -0.39 -8.88
C SER A 159 1.47 -1.23 -7.81
N ALA A 160 0.75 -2.19 -7.23
CA ALA A 160 1.39 -3.25 -6.47
C ALA A 160 1.89 -4.33 -7.45
N SER A 161 3.19 -4.36 -7.73
CA SER A 161 3.80 -5.38 -8.61
C SER A 161 3.77 -6.77 -7.97
N LYS A 162 3.70 -6.83 -6.63
CA LYS A 162 3.53 -8.07 -5.87
C LYS A 162 2.86 -7.81 -4.52
N LEU A 163 1.92 -8.68 -4.16
CA LEU A 163 1.35 -8.81 -2.81
C LEU A 163 1.41 -10.28 -2.43
N GLU A 164 2.26 -10.64 -1.47
CA GLU A 164 2.50 -12.01 -1.05
C GLU A 164 2.08 -12.20 0.41
N ASN A 165 1.31 -13.26 0.67
CA ASN A 165 0.83 -13.63 2.01
C ASN A 165 -0.01 -12.56 2.73
N PHE A 166 -0.70 -11.70 1.98
CA PHE A 166 -1.77 -10.86 2.52
C PHE A 166 -3.07 -11.68 2.57
N GLY A 167 -3.71 -11.74 3.73
CA GLY A 167 -4.97 -12.46 3.92
C GLY A 167 -6.15 -11.53 3.64
N ALA A 168 -6.84 -11.13 4.71
CA ALA A 168 -7.96 -10.18 4.63
C ALA A 168 -7.50 -8.71 4.69
N GLU A 169 -6.22 -8.47 4.97
CA GLU A 169 -5.64 -7.13 5.02
C GLU A 169 -5.66 -6.49 3.64
N ARG A 170 -6.06 -5.22 3.60
CA ARG A 170 -6.05 -4.42 2.38
C ARG A 170 -4.91 -3.41 2.42
N VAL A 171 -4.41 -3.06 1.25
CA VAL A 171 -3.34 -2.09 1.07
C VAL A 171 -3.84 -0.99 0.16
N PHE A 172 -3.76 0.25 0.63
CA PHE A 172 -4.18 1.42 -0.12
C PHE A 172 -3.02 2.38 -0.33
N LEU A 173 -3.01 3.05 -1.48
CA LEU A 173 -2.19 4.22 -1.73
C LEU A 173 -3.04 5.47 -1.50
N LEU A 174 -2.59 6.34 -0.59
CA LEU A 174 -3.14 7.66 -0.37
C LEU A 174 -2.33 8.69 -1.16
N ASP A 175 -3.00 9.49 -1.99
CA ASP A 175 -2.45 10.72 -2.59
C ASP A 175 -3.08 11.91 -1.88
N LYS A 176 -2.32 12.54 -0.99
CA LYS A 176 -2.79 13.62 -0.11
C LYS A 176 -3.04 14.92 -0.86
N VAL A 177 -2.38 15.12 -2.01
CA VAL A 177 -2.58 16.32 -2.83
C VAL A 177 -3.86 16.20 -3.65
N ALA A 178 -4.09 15.03 -4.25
CA ALA A 178 -5.33 14.76 -4.99
C ALA A 178 -6.52 14.42 -4.09
N ASN A 179 -6.26 14.14 -2.80
CA ASN A 179 -7.22 13.61 -1.83
C ASN A 179 -7.92 12.34 -2.33
N THR A 180 -7.15 11.43 -2.91
CA THR A 180 -7.64 10.16 -3.46
C THR A 180 -7.00 8.97 -2.77
N THR A 181 -7.73 7.87 -2.70
CA THR A 181 -7.26 6.61 -2.14
C THR A 181 -7.48 5.49 -3.16
N THR A 182 -6.44 4.72 -3.47
CA THR A 182 -6.46 3.67 -4.49
C THR A 182 -6.21 2.31 -3.84
N ASN A 183 -7.08 1.32 -4.11
CA ASN A 183 -7.00 -0.01 -3.50
C ASN A 183 -6.04 -0.92 -4.27
N LEU A 184 -4.79 -0.94 -3.85
CA LEU A 184 -3.76 -1.76 -4.49
C LEU A 184 -4.00 -3.27 -4.34
N SER A 185 -4.77 -3.71 -3.32
CA SER A 185 -5.13 -5.11 -3.15
C SER A 185 -6.06 -5.66 -4.23
N ASN A 186 -6.76 -4.80 -4.97
CA ASN A 186 -7.62 -5.20 -6.09
C ASN A 186 -6.89 -5.14 -7.45
N ASN A 187 -5.56 -4.94 -7.44
CA ASN A 187 -4.75 -4.61 -8.62
C ASN A 187 -5.16 -3.27 -9.28
N ASP A 188 -5.80 -2.36 -8.53
CA ASP A 188 -6.10 -1.03 -9.02
C ASP A 188 -4.81 -0.24 -9.26
N ILE A 189 -4.85 0.67 -10.23
CA ILE A 189 -3.72 1.50 -10.63
C ILE A 189 -4.00 2.96 -10.27
N HIS A 190 -3.05 3.63 -9.61
CA HIS A 190 -3.14 5.08 -9.37
C HIS A 190 -2.34 5.83 -10.43
N THR A 191 -2.98 6.68 -11.22
CA THR A 191 -2.31 7.52 -12.21
C THR A 191 -2.06 8.91 -11.64
N VAL A 192 -0.83 9.39 -11.77
CA VAL A 192 -0.43 10.75 -11.40
C VAL A 192 0.21 11.45 -12.60
N ASN A 193 -0.09 12.74 -12.75
CA ASN A 193 0.64 13.64 -13.64
C ASN A 193 1.48 14.61 -12.80
N PHE A 194 2.80 14.58 -12.95
CA PHE A 194 3.70 15.58 -12.40
C PHE A 194 3.92 16.68 -13.44
N ALA A 195 3.35 17.87 -13.20
CA ALA A 195 3.45 19.00 -14.12
C ALA A 195 4.90 19.52 -14.26
N GLU A 196 5.71 19.35 -13.21
CA GLU A 196 7.12 19.72 -13.15
C GLU A 196 7.91 18.54 -12.54
N ASN A 197 9.24 18.64 -12.52
CA ASN A 197 10.07 17.68 -11.80
C ASN A 197 9.65 17.63 -10.33
N TYR A 198 9.36 16.44 -9.83
CA TYR A 198 8.87 16.23 -8.47
C TYR A 198 9.92 15.49 -7.66
N GLU A 199 10.25 16.02 -6.48
CA GLU A 199 11.03 15.32 -5.45
C GLU A 199 10.38 15.64 -4.10
N GLY A 200 9.79 14.64 -3.46
CA GLY A 200 9.07 14.88 -2.22
C GLY A 200 8.54 13.62 -1.55
N THR A 201 8.30 13.74 -0.25
CA THR A 201 7.99 12.64 0.68
C THR A 201 6.59 12.71 1.28
N ASP A 202 5.89 13.82 1.05
CA ASP A 202 4.72 14.17 1.85
C ASP A 202 3.40 13.93 1.12
N ARG A 203 3.46 13.66 -0.20
CA ARG A 203 2.26 13.49 -1.02
C ARG A 203 1.66 12.09 -0.93
N PHE A 204 2.50 11.06 -0.89
CA PHE A 204 2.04 9.68 -1.01
C PHE A 204 2.28 8.91 0.28
N ALA A 205 1.34 8.03 0.63
CA ALA A 205 1.51 7.12 1.75
C ALA A 205 0.80 5.79 1.48
N LEU A 206 1.34 4.72 2.07
CA LEU A 206 0.67 3.43 2.15
C LEU A 206 -0.13 3.37 3.45
N VAL A 207 -1.36 2.90 3.33
CA VAL A 207 -2.30 2.75 4.45
C VAL A 207 -2.83 1.33 4.47
N PHE A 208 -2.83 0.74 5.66
CA PHE A 208 -3.35 -0.60 5.92
C PHE A 208 -4.55 -0.46 6.85
N PRO A 209 -5.78 -0.39 6.36
CA PRO A 209 -6.93 -0.33 7.24
C PRO A 209 -7.15 -1.69 7.91
N ARG A 210 -7.56 -1.65 9.17
CA ARG A 210 -7.93 -2.84 9.93
C ARG A 210 -9.06 -3.57 9.22
N SER A 211 -8.86 -4.85 8.91
CA SER A 211 -9.93 -5.68 8.35
C SER A 211 -10.94 -5.98 9.48
N GLY A 212 -11.97 -5.14 9.59
CA GLY A 212 -13.13 -5.34 10.46
C GLY A 212 -13.05 -4.74 11.87
N VAL A 213 -13.29 -3.44 11.99
CA VAL A 213 -14.47 -2.88 12.68
C VAL A 213 -14.89 -1.68 11.84
N ILE A 214 -16.13 -1.61 11.38
CA ILE A 214 -16.67 -0.38 10.79
C ILE A 214 -16.81 0.62 11.94
N THR A 215 -15.76 1.37 12.23
CA THR A 215 -15.83 2.64 12.94
C THR A 215 -15.66 3.73 11.91
N GLY A 216 -16.78 4.26 11.43
CA GLY A 216 -16.90 5.50 10.66
C GLY A 216 -15.67 5.91 9.86
N TRP A 217 -15.46 5.28 8.70
CA TRP A 217 -14.68 5.89 7.64
C TRP A 217 -15.66 6.64 6.74
N ASP A 218 -15.76 7.96 6.94
CA ASP A 218 -16.41 8.90 6.04
C ASP A 218 -15.52 9.09 4.79
N GLY A 219 -15.31 8.01 4.05
CA GLY A 219 -15.22 8.16 2.61
C GLY A 219 -16.66 8.40 2.20
N VAL A 220 -16.97 9.58 1.68
CA VAL A 220 -18.30 9.93 1.15
C VAL A 220 -18.68 8.88 0.10
N VAL A 221 -19.25 7.76 0.57
CA VAL A 221 -20.32 7.12 -0.15
C VAL A 221 -21.37 8.21 -0.11
N GLN A 222 -21.60 8.87 -1.25
CA GLN A 222 -22.85 9.58 -1.40
C GLN A 222 -23.93 8.54 -1.16
N THR A 223 -24.42 8.49 0.08
CA THR A 223 -25.62 7.75 0.36
C THR A 223 -26.71 8.50 -0.40
N GLU A 224 -27.56 7.78 -1.13
CA GLU A 224 -28.75 8.31 -1.82
C GLU A 224 -29.71 9.01 -0.84
N PHE A 225 -29.43 8.93 0.46
CA PHE A 225 -30.15 9.60 1.52
C PHE A 225 -29.26 9.97 2.72
N TYR A 226 -29.66 11.01 3.43
CA TYR A 226 -29.14 11.43 4.73
C TYR A 226 -30.21 11.19 5.80
N ALA A 227 -29.83 10.76 7.01
CA ALA A 227 -30.79 10.55 8.09
C ALA A 227 -30.28 11.12 9.42
N TYR A 228 -31.19 11.69 10.21
CA TYR A 228 -30.90 12.27 11.51
C TYR A 228 -32.08 12.12 12.46
N ALA A 229 -31.83 12.21 13.76
CA ALA A 229 -32.88 12.18 14.78
C ALA A 229 -33.28 13.58 15.22
N LYS A 230 -34.58 13.80 15.39
CA LYS A 230 -35.16 15.01 16.00
C LYS A 230 -36.43 14.61 16.74
N ASP A 231 -36.61 15.11 17.97
CA ASP A 231 -37.81 14.87 18.79
C ASP A 231 -38.17 13.37 18.91
N LYS A 232 -37.17 12.52 19.19
CA LYS A 232 -37.29 11.05 19.28
C LYS A 232 -37.78 10.36 17.99
N ARG A 233 -37.72 11.04 16.84
CA ARG A 233 -38.06 10.48 15.53
C ARG A 233 -36.86 10.54 14.60
N ILE A 234 -36.84 9.64 13.62
CA ILE A 234 -35.85 9.65 12.56
C ILE A 234 -36.44 10.40 11.35
N ILE A 235 -35.66 11.33 10.82
CA ILE A 235 -35.97 12.08 9.60
C ILE A 235 -34.97 11.64 8.54
N VAL A 236 -35.48 11.29 7.36
CA VAL A 236 -34.72 10.86 6.20
C VAL A 236 -34.88 11.88 5.08
N SER A 237 -33.76 12.41 4.58
CA SER A 237 -33.67 13.26 3.40
C SER A 237 -33.16 12.44 2.23
N THR A 238 -33.88 12.34 1.12
CA THR A 238 -33.49 11.53 -0.05
C THR A 238 -33.99 12.16 -1.34
N ASP A 239 -33.27 11.95 -2.45
CA ASP A 239 -33.77 12.27 -3.80
C ASP A 239 -34.49 11.08 -4.47
N ALA A 240 -34.64 9.95 -3.78
CA ALA A 240 -35.39 8.80 -4.29
C ALA A 240 -36.89 9.14 -4.41
N GLU A 241 -37.47 8.85 -5.58
CA GLU A 241 -38.90 9.10 -5.86
C GLU A 241 -39.83 8.05 -5.23
N SER A 242 -39.31 6.87 -4.90
CA SER A 242 -40.05 5.79 -4.25
C SER A 242 -39.13 4.90 -3.43
N GLY A 243 -39.68 4.20 -2.44
CA GLY A 243 -38.95 3.28 -1.57
C GLY A 243 -39.54 3.23 -0.16
N THR A 244 -39.08 2.24 0.60
CA THR A 244 -39.46 2.06 2.01
C THR A 244 -38.24 2.20 2.89
N ILE A 245 -38.33 3.10 3.85
CA ILE A 245 -37.39 3.30 4.93
C ILE A 245 -37.66 2.21 5.98
N TYR A 246 -36.65 1.43 6.33
CA TYR A 246 -36.71 0.46 7.42
C TYR A 246 -35.78 0.89 8.55
N VAL A 247 -36.25 0.80 9.78
CA VAL A 247 -35.45 1.14 10.97
C VAL A 247 -35.26 -0.11 11.81
N TYR A 248 -34.01 -0.39 12.18
CA TYR A 248 -33.63 -1.53 13.02
C TYR A 248 -32.96 -1.02 14.30
N ASN A 249 -33.22 -1.70 15.42
CA ASN A 249 -32.52 -1.44 16.67
C ASN A 249 -31.13 -2.11 16.70
N SER A 250 -30.39 -1.93 17.80
CA SER A 250 -29.04 -2.48 17.98
C SER A 250 -28.94 -4.01 17.99
N VAL A 251 -30.06 -4.72 18.19
CA VAL A 251 -30.12 -6.19 18.13
C VAL A 251 -30.62 -6.70 16.76
N GLY A 252 -30.79 -5.81 15.78
CA GLY A 252 -31.21 -6.17 14.42
C GLY A 252 -32.71 -6.39 14.23
N GLN A 253 -33.52 -6.09 15.24
CA GLN A 253 -34.98 -6.16 15.12
C GLN A 253 -35.49 -4.92 14.37
N GLN A 254 -36.34 -5.13 13.37
CA GLN A 254 -37.07 -4.05 12.70
C GLN A 254 -38.07 -3.42 13.68
N VAL A 255 -37.94 -2.12 13.94
CA VAL A 255 -38.77 -1.37 14.88
C VAL A 255 -39.70 -0.35 14.22
N ALA A 256 -39.42 0.03 12.97
CA ALA A 256 -40.31 0.87 12.17
C ALA A 256 -40.11 0.64 10.66
N ALA A 257 -41.13 0.97 9.88
CA ALA A 257 -41.05 1.10 8.42
C ALA A 257 -41.94 2.26 7.95
N GLU A 258 -41.45 3.05 7.00
CA GLU A 258 -42.17 4.23 6.47
C GLU A 258 -41.90 4.34 4.97
N THR A 259 -42.94 4.60 4.17
CA THR A 259 -42.77 4.83 2.72
C THR A 259 -42.34 6.28 2.49
N ILE A 260 -41.45 6.51 1.53
CA ILE A 260 -41.03 7.86 1.16
C ILE A 260 -42.26 8.68 0.75
N SER A 261 -42.42 9.85 1.38
CA SER A 261 -43.49 10.80 1.09
C SER A 261 -43.01 12.06 0.36
N GLY A 262 -41.71 12.14 0.05
CA GLY A 262 -41.05 13.26 -0.62
C GLY A 262 -39.59 13.40 -0.18
N LYS A 263 -38.97 14.53 -0.55
CA LYS A 263 -37.53 14.78 -0.27
C LYS A 263 -37.14 14.66 1.21
N LEU A 264 -38.08 14.95 2.10
CA LEU A 264 -37.92 14.79 3.54
C LEU A 264 -39.08 13.92 4.05
N THR A 265 -38.76 12.76 4.60
CA THR A 265 -39.74 11.83 5.17
C THR A 265 -39.43 11.65 6.65
N THR A 266 -40.42 11.84 7.51
CA THR A 266 -40.29 11.60 8.95
C THR A 266 -40.87 10.24 9.27
N VAL A 267 -40.08 9.36 9.88
CA VAL A 267 -40.58 8.09 10.41
C VAL A 267 -41.53 8.39 11.55
N SER A 268 -42.78 7.95 11.41
CA SER A 268 -43.86 8.27 12.36
C SER A 268 -43.61 7.74 13.78
N ALA A 269 -42.95 6.60 13.89
CA ALA A 269 -42.62 5.94 15.15
C ALA A 269 -41.67 6.80 16.01
N ALA A 270 -42.07 7.05 17.26
CA ALA A 270 -41.18 7.58 18.28
C ALA A 270 -40.30 6.45 18.81
N LEU A 271 -38.99 6.69 18.87
CA LEU A 271 -37.97 5.73 19.22
C LEU A 271 -37.32 6.11 20.57
N PRO A 272 -37.09 5.16 21.47
CA PRO A 272 -36.27 5.37 22.66
C PRO A 272 -34.88 5.90 22.33
N GLU A 273 -34.20 6.43 23.34
CA GLU A 273 -32.79 6.79 23.23
C GLU A 273 -31.97 5.53 22.90
N GLY A 274 -31.12 5.62 21.89
CA GLY A 274 -30.40 4.45 21.40
C GLY A 274 -29.81 4.61 20.01
N VAL A 275 -29.14 3.54 19.58
CA VAL A 275 -28.54 3.45 18.25
C VAL A 275 -29.45 2.66 17.33
N TYR A 276 -29.71 3.22 16.15
CA TYR A 276 -30.55 2.63 15.12
C TYR A 276 -29.80 2.54 13.79
N VAL A 277 -30.15 1.52 13.00
CA VAL A 277 -29.74 1.40 11.60
C VAL A 277 -30.95 1.73 10.74
N VAL A 278 -30.80 2.73 9.88
CA VAL A 278 -31.81 3.14 8.90
C VAL A 278 -31.39 2.58 7.55
N LYS A 279 -32.28 1.81 6.92
CA LYS A 279 -32.09 1.23 5.60
C LYS A 279 -33.07 1.86 4.61
N LEU A 280 -32.56 2.28 3.47
CA LEU A 280 -33.37 2.64 2.30
C LEU A 280 -32.69 2.04 1.07
N ASN A 281 -33.44 1.34 0.24
CA ASN A 281 -32.91 0.54 -0.88
C ASN A 281 -31.80 -0.43 -0.41
N ASN A 282 -30.65 -0.44 -1.08
CA ASN A 282 -29.48 -1.25 -0.74
C ASN A 282 -28.47 -0.52 0.15
N GLN A 283 -28.86 0.63 0.74
CA GLN A 283 -27.98 1.45 1.56
C GLN A 283 -28.48 1.55 2.99
N THR A 284 -27.53 1.69 3.92
CA THR A 284 -27.80 1.80 5.35
C THR A 284 -26.99 2.92 5.98
N THR A 285 -27.57 3.63 6.94
CA THR A 285 -26.86 4.62 7.77
C THR A 285 -27.19 4.44 9.24
N LYS A 286 -26.27 4.84 10.11
CA LYS A 286 -26.45 4.79 11.56
C LYS A 286 -27.02 6.13 12.04
N VAL A 287 -28.06 6.07 12.87
CA VAL A 287 -28.64 7.24 13.53
C VAL A 287 -28.64 7.02 15.04
N VAL A 288 -28.24 8.04 15.80
CA VAL A 288 -28.32 8.04 17.26
C VAL A 288 -29.51 8.91 17.65
N VAL A 289 -30.50 8.31 18.31
CA VAL A 289 -31.63 9.03 18.91
C VAL A 289 -31.23 9.42 20.34
N LYS A 290 -31.29 10.72 20.62
CA LYS A 290 -31.08 11.32 21.94
C LYS A 290 -32.42 11.79 22.52
#